data_AF-A0A0L0VLE0-F1
#
_entry.id   AF-A0A0L0VLE0-F1
#
_cell.length_a   1.000
_cell.length_b   1.000
_cell.length_c   1.000
_cell.angle_alpha   90.00
_cell.angle_beta   90.00
_cell.angle_gamma   90.00
#
_symmetry.space_group_name_H-M   'P 1'
#
loop_
_entity.id
_entity.type
_entity.pdbx_description
1 polymer ?
#
loop_
_entity_poly.entity_id
_entity_poly.type
_entity_poly.pdbx_seq_one_letter_code
_entity_poly.pdbx_strand_id
1 'polypeptide(L)'
;MAEPAPPTSKPCTRAPKVAKCEKNTSICALIQSLNWSTKDFMLAFLKDSKHQDVAISRRYWVTDQGWDSTKDLLLTTKRLAQRHIKGCEHWEAFILSQRFVTWRILLHHIIVGKHIFL
;
A
#
# COMPACT_ATOMS: atom_id res chain seq x y z
N MET A 1 0.84 17.89 -56.59
CA MET A 1 -0.01 17.02 -55.76
C MET A 1 0.44 17.22 -54.33
N ALA A 2 -0.31 17.97 -53.52
CA ALA A 2 0.06 18.31 -52.16
C ALA A 2 -0.46 17.24 -51.19
N GLU A 3 0.45 16.62 -50.45
CA GLU A 3 0.16 15.62 -49.43
C GLU A 3 -0.37 16.30 -48.16
N PRO A 4 -1.51 15.87 -47.57
CA PRO A 4 -2.02 16.47 -46.35
C PRO A 4 -1.23 15.99 -45.13
N ALA A 5 -0.73 16.95 -44.35
CA ALA A 5 0.04 16.70 -43.13
C ALA A 5 -0.75 15.88 -42.09
N PRO A 6 -0.08 15.03 -41.28
CA PRO A 6 -0.74 14.15 -40.33
C PRO A 6 -1.36 14.91 -39.15
N PRO A 7 -2.46 14.41 -38.56
CA PRO A 7 -3.15 15.08 -37.46
C PRO A 7 -2.26 15.14 -36.22
N THR A 8 -1.94 16.36 -35.80
CA THR A 8 -1.23 16.66 -34.56
C THR A 8 -1.95 16.03 -33.36
N SER A 9 -1.27 15.08 -32.70
CA SER A 9 -1.73 14.44 -31.46
C SER A 9 -1.99 15.50 -30.39
N LYS A 10 -3.18 15.45 -29.77
CA LYS A 10 -3.60 16.35 -28.69
C LYS A 10 -2.57 16.29 -27.54
N PRO A 11 -2.16 17.43 -26.95
CA PRO A 11 -1.33 17.41 -25.76
C PRO A 11 -2.06 16.70 -24.63
N CYS A 12 -1.44 15.66 -24.08
CA CYS A 12 -1.87 15.08 -22.81
C CYS A 12 -1.69 16.15 -21.74
N THR A 13 -2.77 16.84 -21.37
CA THR A 13 -2.75 17.91 -20.37
C THR A 13 -2.30 17.33 -19.04
N ARG A 14 -1.03 17.55 -18.70
CA ARG A 14 -0.44 17.14 -17.43
C ARG A 14 -1.22 17.82 -16.31
N ALA A 15 -1.68 17.04 -15.33
CA ALA A 15 -2.48 17.54 -14.22
C ALA A 15 -1.81 18.77 -13.56
N PRO A 16 -2.60 19.78 -13.10
CA PRO A 16 -2.07 20.98 -12.47
C PRO A 16 -1.08 20.64 -11.35
N LYS A 17 0.00 21.43 -11.23
CA LYS A 17 1.01 21.29 -10.17
C LYS A 17 0.44 21.78 -8.83
N VAL A 18 -0.55 21.07 -8.30
CA VAL A 18 -1.13 21.27 -6.97
C VAL A 18 -0.09 20.88 -5.92
N ALA A 19 0.01 21.63 -4.82
CA ALA A 19 0.96 21.36 -3.75
C ALA A 19 0.66 19.99 -3.10
N LYS A 20 1.69 19.28 -2.63
CA LYS A 20 1.52 17.93 -2.05
C LYS A 20 0.59 17.93 -0.82
N CYS A 21 0.61 19.02 -0.04
CA CYS A 21 -0.28 19.23 1.09
C CYS A 21 -1.75 19.34 0.67
N GLU A 22 -2.05 20.14 -0.37
CA GLU A 22 -3.40 20.32 -0.91
C GLU A 22 -3.97 19.00 -1.43
N LYS A 23 -3.15 18.20 -2.14
CA LYS A 23 -3.54 16.86 -2.59
C LYS A 23 -3.95 15.95 -1.43
N ASN A 24 -3.15 15.93 -0.36
CA ASN A 24 -3.45 15.12 0.82
C ASN A 24 -4.75 15.56 1.50
N THR A 25 -4.95 16.87 1.65
CA THR A 25 -6.19 17.42 2.23
C THR A 25 -7.40 17.05 1.39
N SER A 26 -7.33 17.19 0.06
CA SER A 26 -8.42 16.81 -0.84
C SER A 26 -8.75 15.31 -0.78
N ILE A 27 -7.74 14.44 -0.73
CA ILE A 27 -7.94 12.99 -0.59
C ILE A 27 -8.60 12.65 0.75
N CYS A 28 -8.11 13.24 1.84
CA CYS A 28 -8.71 13.04 3.17
C CYS A 28 -10.17 13.52 3.21
N ALA A 29 -10.46 14.67 2.63
CA ALA A 29 -11.83 15.19 2.55
C ALA A 29 -12.74 14.27 1.72
N LEU A 30 -12.24 13.72 0.60
CA LEU A 30 -12.98 12.77 -0.21
C LEU A 30 -13.29 11.48 0.58
N ILE A 31 -12.29 10.90 1.25
CA ILE A 31 -12.47 9.69 2.07
C ILE A 31 -13.53 9.94 3.17
N GLN A 32 -13.47 11.10 3.83
CA GLN A 32 -14.43 11.48 4.86
C GLN A 32 -15.85 11.66 4.28
N SER A 33 -15.97 12.24 3.08
CA SER A 33 -17.27 12.38 2.40
C SER A 33 -17.92 11.03 2.06
N LEU A 34 -17.12 9.98 1.94
CA LEU A 34 -17.57 8.60 1.74
C LEU A 34 -17.87 7.88 3.07
N ASN A 35 -17.88 8.60 4.20
CA ASN A 35 -18.04 8.07 5.56
C ASN A 35 -16.97 7.04 5.97
N TRP A 36 -15.78 7.12 5.37
CA TRP A 36 -14.68 6.21 5.69
C TRP A 36 -13.60 6.94 6.49
N SER A 37 -12.87 6.20 7.32
CA SER A 37 -11.58 6.68 7.83
C SER A 37 -10.47 6.34 6.83
N THR A 38 -9.37 7.09 6.88
CA THR A 38 -8.17 6.76 6.09
C THR A 38 -7.66 5.35 6.38
N LYS A 39 -7.83 4.85 7.62
CA LYS A 39 -7.45 3.49 7.99
C LYS A 39 -8.33 2.45 7.32
N ASP A 40 -9.65 2.68 7.30
CA ASP A 40 -10.61 1.76 6.68
C ASP A 40 -10.39 1.68 5.17
N PHE A 41 -10.15 2.83 4.54
CA PHE A 41 -9.76 2.90 3.14
C PHE A 41 -8.50 2.06 2.86
N MET A 42 -7.41 2.29 3.60
CA MET A 42 -6.16 1.56 3.38
C MET A 42 -6.34 0.06 3.63
N LEU A 43 -7.14 -0.32 4.62
CA LEU A 43 -7.43 -1.73 4.91
C LEU A 43 -8.23 -2.40 3.79
N ALA A 44 -9.28 -1.74 3.30
CA ALA A 44 -10.08 -2.23 2.19
C ALA A 44 -9.26 -2.31 0.90
N PHE A 45 -8.46 -1.28 0.61
CA PHE A 45 -7.55 -1.23 -0.55
C PHE A 45 -6.53 -2.38 -0.55
N LEU A 46 -5.98 -2.74 0.62
CA LEU A 46 -5.00 -3.81 0.74
C LEU A 46 -5.61 -5.21 0.75
N LYS A 47 -6.87 -5.36 1.18
CA LYS A 47 -7.54 -6.67 1.28
C LYS A 47 -8.34 -7.04 0.04
N ASP A 48 -9.09 -6.10 -0.51
CA ASP A 48 -10.03 -6.36 -1.60
C ASP A 48 -9.33 -6.26 -2.95
N SER A 49 -9.39 -7.34 -3.73
CA SER A 49 -8.81 -7.42 -5.08
C SER A 49 -9.88 -7.52 -6.17
N LYS A 50 -11.16 -7.31 -5.84
CA LYS A 50 -12.28 -7.54 -6.78
C LYS A 50 -12.30 -6.54 -7.94
N HIS A 51 -11.84 -5.30 -7.72
CA HIS A 51 -11.81 -4.27 -8.75
C HIS A 51 -10.46 -4.23 -9.46
N GLN A 52 -10.48 -4.27 -10.80
CA GLN A 52 -9.29 -4.34 -11.64
C GLN A 52 -8.30 -3.20 -11.40
N ASP A 53 -8.79 -1.96 -11.25
CA ASP A 53 -7.92 -0.79 -11.05
C ASP A 53 -7.23 -0.80 -9.68
N VAL A 54 -7.92 -1.31 -8.66
CA VAL A 54 -7.36 -1.54 -7.32
C VAL A 54 -6.31 -2.65 -7.37
N ALA A 55 -6.60 -3.74 -8.09
CA ALA A 55 -5.65 -4.83 -8.27
C ALA A 55 -4.37 -4.38 -9.00
N ILE A 56 -4.49 -3.57 -10.07
CA ILE A 56 -3.35 -3.00 -10.78
C ILE A 56 -2.51 -2.11 -9.87
N SER A 57 -3.16 -1.22 -9.11
CA SER A 57 -2.47 -0.31 -8.18
C SER A 57 -1.75 -1.05 -7.05
N ARG A 58 -2.33 -2.18 -6.59
CA ARG A 58 -1.74 -3.02 -5.54
C ARG A 58 -0.57 -3.86 -6.01
N ARG A 59 -0.53 -4.29 -7.28
CA ARG A 59 0.53 -5.16 -7.81
C ARG A 59 1.93 -4.63 -7.51
N TYR A 60 2.14 -3.32 -7.57
CA TYR A 60 3.45 -2.72 -7.35
C TYR A 60 3.95 -2.78 -5.90
N TRP A 61 3.08 -3.00 -4.91
CA TRP A 61 3.45 -2.98 -3.48
C TRP A 61 4.43 -4.10 -3.08
N VAL A 62 4.45 -5.21 -3.81
CA VAL A 62 5.28 -6.39 -3.52
C VAL A 62 6.27 -6.68 -4.66
N THR A 63 6.50 -5.70 -5.54
CA THR A 63 7.50 -5.82 -6.61
C THR A 63 8.84 -5.27 -6.17
N ASP A 64 9.95 -5.76 -6.71
CA ASP A 64 11.28 -5.23 -6.38
C ASP A 64 11.38 -3.71 -6.61
N GLN A 65 10.73 -3.19 -7.65
CA GLN A 65 10.72 -1.75 -7.95
C GLN A 65 9.83 -0.93 -6.99
N GLY A 66 8.74 -1.50 -6.47
CA GLY A 66 7.82 -0.79 -5.57
C GLY A 66 8.04 -1.11 -4.09
N TRP A 67 8.88 -2.09 -3.77
CA TRP A 67 9.13 -2.55 -2.41
C TRP A 67 9.75 -1.45 -1.56
N ASP A 68 10.73 -0.69 -2.08
CA ASP A 68 11.36 0.40 -1.33
C ASP A 68 10.33 1.45 -0.88
N SER A 69 9.42 1.85 -1.78
CA SER A 69 8.35 2.80 -1.45
C SER A 69 7.34 2.24 -0.44
N THR A 70 7.08 0.94 -0.50
CA THR A 70 6.24 0.23 0.47
C THR A 70 6.91 0.16 1.85
N LYS A 71 8.23 -0.08 1.86
CA LYS A 71 9.05 -0.07 3.07
C LYS A 71 9.05 1.31 3.73
N ASP A 72 9.20 2.37 2.94
CA ASP A 72 9.13 3.75 3.42
C ASP A 72 7.77 4.07 4.05
N LEU A 73 6.67 3.59 3.46
CA LEU A 73 5.33 3.73 4.03
C LEU A 73 5.22 3.02 5.39
N LEU A 74 5.71 1.79 5.50
CA LEU A 74 5.71 1.02 6.76
C LEU A 74 6.57 1.70 7.84
N LEU A 75 7.77 2.16 7.48
CA LEU A 75 8.67 2.88 8.38
C LEU A 75 8.10 4.22 8.83
N THR A 76 7.42 4.94 7.93
CA THR A 76 6.73 6.20 8.26
C THR A 76 5.57 5.94 9.22
N THR A 77 4.82 4.86 9.00
CA THR A 77 3.74 4.41 9.91
C THR A 77 4.29 4.06 11.29
N LYS A 78 5.41 3.32 11.35
CA LYS A 78 6.14 3.05 12.60
C LYS A 78 6.51 4.34 13.32
N ARG A 79 7.16 5.28 12.63
CA ARG A 79 7.56 6.57 13.20
C ARG A 79 6.37 7.35 13.75
N LEU A 80 5.22 7.31 13.07
CA LEU A 80 3.99 7.93 13.53
C LEU A 80 3.49 7.27 14.83
N ALA A 81 3.50 5.94 14.93
CA ALA A 81 3.11 5.22 16.14
C ALA A 81 4.07 5.53 17.32
N GLN A 82 5.37 5.58 17.07
CA GLN A 82 6.40 5.83 18.08
C GLN A 82 6.47 7.28 18.57
N ARG A 83 5.66 8.20 18.04
CA ARG A 83 5.58 9.58 18.57
C ARG A 83 5.08 9.65 20.01
N HIS A 84 4.37 8.61 20.47
CA HIS A 84 3.83 8.54 21.82
C HIS A 84 4.27 7.23 22.49
N ILE A 85 4.54 7.28 23.80
CA ILE A 85 5.01 6.12 24.59
C ILE A 85 4.06 4.93 24.42
N LYS A 86 2.76 5.13 24.60
CA LYS A 86 1.75 4.10 24.36
C LYS A 86 1.81 3.56 22.93
N GLY A 87 1.97 4.42 21.93
CA GLY A 87 2.04 3.98 20.54
C GLY A 87 3.28 3.13 20.24
N CYS A 88 4.39 3.37 20.94
CA CYS A 88 5.57 2.51 20.90
C CYS A 88 5.28 1.12 21.46
N GLU A 89 4.66 1.04 22.64
CA GLU A 89 4.26 -0.24 23.27
C GLU A 89 3.33 -1.05 22.35
N HIS A 90 2.33 -0.41 21.74
CA HIS A 90 1.42 -1.06 20.80
C HIS A 90 2.15 -1.57 19.56
N TRP A 91 3.11 -0.80 19.04
CA TRP A 91 3.91 -1.20 17.88
C TRP A 91 4.81 -2.40 18.19
N GLU A 92 5.49 -2.39 19.34
CA GLU A 92 6.36 -3.49 19.76
C GLU A 92 5.58 -4.77 20.02
N ALA A 93 4.47 -4.69 20.75
CA ALA A 93 3.57 -5.82 20.96
C ALA A 93 3.07 -6.41 19.62
N PHE A 94 2.71 -5.54 18.66
CA PHE A 94 2.31 -5.95 17.32
C PHE A 94 3.43 -6.71 16.59
N ILE A 95 4.65 -6.16 16.50
CA ILE A 95 5.77 -6.81 15.81
C ILE A 95 6.14 -8.15 16.46
N LEU A 96 6.16 -8.21 17.80
CA LEU A 96 6.38 -9.45 18.52
C LEU A 96 5.34 -10.51 18.13
N SER A 97 4.05 -10.15 18.08
CA SER A 97 2.99 -11.06 17.64
C SER A 97 3.19 -11.58 16.21
N GLN A 98 3.61 -10.71 15.27
CA GLN A 98 3.84 -11.11 13.87
C GLN A 98 5.01 -12.08 13.76
N ARG A 99 6.10 -11.86 14.51
CA ARG A 99 7.27 -12.75 14.53
C ARG A 99 6.87 -14.17 14.96
N PHE A 100 6.02 -14.32 15.99
CA PHE A 100 5.55 -15.63 16.42
C PHE A 100 4.68 -16.32 15.35
N VAL A 101 3.85 -15.57 14.61
CA VAL A 101 3.07 -16.13 13.48
C VAL A 101 3.99 -16.64 12.38
N THR A 102 5.02 -15.88 11.99
CA THR A 102 5.98 -16.30 10.95
C THR A 102 6.77 -17.55 11.36
N TRP A 103 7.25 -17.62 12.61
CA TRP A 103 7.92 -18.81 13.14
C TRP A 103 6.99 -20.02 13.20
N ARG A 104 5.71 -19.82 13.53
CA ARG A 104 4.72 -20.89 13.54
C ARG A 104 4.46 -21.47 12.14
N ILE A 105 4.40 -20.61 11.12
CA ILE A 105 4.23 -21.04 9.72
C ILE A 105 5.47 -21.82 9.24
N LEU A 106 6.68 -21.33 9.54
CA LEU A 106 7.93 -22.03 9.24
C LEU A 106 8.03 -23.38 9.95
N LEU A 107 7.69 -23.43 11.25
CA LEU A 107 7.70 -24.67 12.04
C LEU A 107 6.66 -25.68 11.52
N HIS A 108 5.45 -25.22 11.17
CA HIS A 108 4.43 -26.06 10.56
C HIS A 108 4.88 -26.62 9.21
N HIS A 109 5.54 -25.81 8.36
CA HIS A 109 6.08 -26.27 7.09
C HIS A 109 7.22 -27.30 7.26
N ILE A 110 8.07 -27.13 8.29
CA ILE A 110 9.15 -28.08 8.61
C ILE A 110 8.60 -29.40 9.18
N ILE A 111 7.56 -29.35 10.02
CA ILE A 111 6.95 -30.55 10.64
C ILE A 111 6.08 -31.31 9.64
N VAL A 112 5.20 -30.62 8.89
CA VAL A 112 4.34 -31.26 7.89
C VAL A 112 5.13 -31.69 6.66
N GLY A 113 6.16 -30.94 6.26
CA GLY A 113 7.08 -31.34 5.18
C GLY A 113 7.91 -32.60 5.51
N LYS A 114 8.08 -32.92 6.79
CA LYS A 114 8.69 -34.19 7.23
C LYS A 114 7.74 -35.39 7.21
N HIS A 115 6.43 -35.16 7.15
CA HIS A 115 5.42 -36.23 7.17
C HIS A 115 5.00 -36.72 5.77
N ILE A 116 5.50 -36.10 4.70
CA ILE A 116 5.25 -36.47 3.29
C ILE A 116 6.40 -37.31 2.71
N PHE A 117 7.52 -37.47 3.42
CA PHE A 117 8.71 -38.19 2.97
C PHE A 117 9.09 -39.41 3.84
N LEU A 118 8.16 -39.96 4.61
CA LEU A 118 8.34 -41.23 5.35
C LEU A 118 7.23 -42.21 5.00
#